data_AF-B7B752-F1
#
_entry.id   AF-B7B752-F1
#
_cell.length_a   1.000
_cell.length_b   1.000
_cell.length_c   1.000
_cell.angle_alpha   90.00
_cell.angle_beta   90.00
_cell.angle_gamma   90.00
#
_symmetry.space_group_name_H-M   'P 1'
#
loop_
_entity.id
_entity.type
_entity.pdbx_description
1 polymer ?
#
loop_
_entity_poly.entity_id
_entity_poly.type
_entity_poly.pdbx_seq_one_letter_code
_entity_poly.pdbx_strand_id
1 'polypeptide(L)'
;MKKILMLGGSLYQVYAIKEAVRLGYYVISCDYLPNNPGHKYAHEYYNVSTTDKNAVLELAKRLQVDGIVAYASDPAAPTAAFVCEKLGLPTSPYRSVEILSKKDLFRQFLADNGFNVPKAQGFSSYEEALSAVDKFELPVMVKPVDSSGSKGINKMTDISQLKTFVDDALSYSRDKRFLIEEFIEKKGYQISGDAFSVDGKLVFHCFGNEYYSSKVSKNFAPLGECWPFLMDDSIVFRLHSDLQRLISLLGMKSTAYNVEAIVDKNDNIYILELGARSGGSLIPQITECTTGVNLVTYVIKAAMGEDCSDLHMELPKGCWSNYMVHANETGKYVDTVFEDSFKENNLVEFVTDIKKGDQVHKFRDAQDALGTLIVKYKDTEQMLDMICNMDNFVQVIVENNL
;
A
#
# COMPACT_ATOMS: atom_id res chain seq x y z
N MET A 1 -17.30 20.73 17.67
CA MET A 1 -17.19 19.50 16.87
C MET A 1 -15.71 19.27 16.64
N LYS A 2 -15.20 18.05 16.90
CA LYS A 2 -13.78 17.75 16.68
C LYS A 2 -13.47 17.77 15.18
N LYS A 3 -12.31 18.29 14.80
CA LYS A 3 -11.84 18.45 13.40
C LYS A 3 -10.78 17.42 13.08
N ILE A 4 -10.92 16.76 11.93
CA ILE A 4 -9.95 15.79 11.43
C ILE A 4 -9.42 16.23 10.07
N LEU A 5 -8.09 16.20 9.91
CA LEU A 5 -7.43 16.50 8.65
C LEU A 5 -7.06 15.22 7.91
N MET A 6 -7.62 15.04 6.72
CA MET A 6 -7.32 13.92 5.83
C MET A 6 -6.25 14.34 4.83
N LEU A 7 -5.06 13.74 4.92
CA LEU A 7 -3.97 13.98 3.97
C LEU A 7 -4.21 13.14 2.71
N GLY A 8 -4.68 13.82 1.67
CA GLY A 8 -5.10 13.23 0.41
C GLY A 8 -6.63 13.29 0.21
N GLY A 9 -7.04 13.02 -1.01
CA GLY A 9 -8.44 12.92 -1.41
C GLY A 9 -8.63 12.10 -2.67
N SER A 10 -7.72 11.16 -2.96
CA SER A 10 -7.81 10.30 -4.14
C SER A 10 -9.05 9.39 -4.06
N LEU A 11 -9.36 8.71 -5.17
CA LEU A 11 -10.51 7.82 -5.27
C LEU A 11 -10.61 6.81 -4.12
N TYR A 12 -9.52 6.11 -3.80
CA TYR A 12 -9.49 5.12 -2.72
C TYR A 12 -9.54 5.74 -1.31
N GLN A 13 -9.16 7.00 -1.16
CA GLN A 13 -9.21 7.71 0.13
C GLN A 13 -10.62 8.22 0.47
N VAL A 14 -11.56 8.18 -0.49
CA VAL A 14 -12.97 8.53 -0.27
C VAL A 14 -13.61 7.70 0.85
N TYR A 15 -13.24 6.43 1.00
CA TYR A 15 -13.77 5.56 2.06
C TYR A 15 -13.47 6.13 3.46
N ALA A 16 -12.21 6.52 3.72
CA ALA A 16 -11.82 7.11 4.99
C ALA A 16 -12.47 8.49 5.22
N ILE A 17 -12.63 9.30 4.18
CA ILE A 17 -13.30 10.60 4.29
C ILE A 17 -14.77 10.42 4.66
N LYS A 18 -15.50 9.56 3.95
CA LYS A 18 -16.92 9.25 4.23
C LYS A 18 -17.10 8.65 5.61
N GLU A 19 -16.20 7.76 6.01
CA GLU A 19 -16.24 7.12 7.31
C GLU A 19 -16.04 8.14 8.45
N ALA A 20 -15.11 9.10 8.28
CA ALA A 20 -14.91 10.16 9.26
C ALA A 20 -16.15 11.08 9.37
N VAL A 21 -16.85 11.35 8.26
CA VAL A 21 -18.13 12.07 8.28
C VAL A 21 -19.20 11.25 9.01
N ARG A 22 -19.30 9.94 8.74
CA ARG A 22 -20.25 9.03 9.39
C ARG A 22 -20.06 8.99 10.91
N LEU A 23 -18.81 9.07 11.38
CA LEU A 23 -18.47 9.15 12.80
C LEU A 23 -18.74 10.53 13.44
N GLY A 24 -19.18 11.52 12.66
CA GLY A 24 -19.60 12.83 13.17
C GLY A 24 -18.49 13.87 13.32
N TYR A 25 -17.33 13.65 12.69
CA TYR A 25 -16.23 14.61 12.69
C TYR A 25 -16.41 15.72 11.66
N TYR A 26 -15.85 16.89 11.95
CA TYR A 26 -15.67 17.93 10.94
C TYR A 26 -14.46 17.60 10.07
N VAL A 27 -14.72 16.92 8.95
CA VAL A 27 -13.69 16.43 8.03
C VAL A 27 -13.18 17.53 7.10
N ILE A 28 -11.87 17.76 7.12
CA ILE A 28 -11.14 18.64 6.20
C ILE A 28 -10.21 17.77 5.36
N SER A 29 -10.25 17.91 4.04
CA SER A 29 -9.31 17.20 3.14
C SER A 29 -8.20 18.12 2.64
N CYS A 30 -6.99 17.59 2.48
CA CYS A 30 -5.80 18.36 2.15
C CYS A 30 -4.97 17.65 1.09
N ASP A 31 -4.89 18.21 -0.10
CA ASP A 31 -4.02 17.72 -1.18
C ASP A 31 -3.80 18.80 -2.24
N TYR A 32 -2.68 18.78 -2.96
CA TYR A 32 -2.35 19.81 -3.95
C TYR A 32 -3.28 19.79 -5.18
N LEU A 33 -3.98 18.68 -5.45
CA LEU A 33 -4.91 18.59 -6.59
C LEU A 33 -6.31 19.10 -6.22
N PRO A 34 -6.82 20.16 -6.87
CA PRO A 34 -8.12 20.78 -6.54
C PRO A 34 -9.34 19.92 -6.90
N ASN A 35 -9.17 18.92 -7.77
CA ASN A 35 -10.26 18.10 -8.29
C ASN A 35 -10.31 16.70 -7.66
N ASN A 36 -9.60 16.48 -6.56
CA ASN A 36 -9.59 15.19 -5.87
C ASN A 36 -11.03 14.74 -5.52
N PRO A 37 -11.41 13.49 -5.84
CA PRO A 37 -12.76 12.97 -5.58
C PRO A 37 -13.22 13.14 -4.13
N GLY A 38 -12.30 12.98 -3.18
CA GLY A 38 -12.53 13.09 -1.74
C GLY A 38 -13.03 14.45 -1.27
N HIS A 39 -12.67 15.54 -1.95
CA HIS A 39 -13.06 16.89 -1.55
C HIS A 39 -14.58 17.08 -1.51
N LYS A 40 -15.32 16.36 -2.36
CA LYS A 40 -16.79 16.43 -2.44
C LYS A 40 -17.50 15.84 -1.21
N TYR A 41 -16.80 15.01 -0.45
CA TYR A 41 -17.34 14.33 0.73
C TYR A 41 -16.84 14.94 2.03
N ALA A 42 -15.83 15.83 1.99
CA ALA A 42 -15.37 16.58 3.14
C ALA A 42 -16.22 17.84 3.36
N HIS A 43 -16.19 18.39 4.58
CA HIS A 43 -16.87 19.65 4.89
C HIS A 43 -16.10 20.86 4.34
N GLU A 44 -14.77 20.72 4.22
CA GLU A 44 -13.86 21.74 3.75
C GLU A 44 -12.64 21.07 3.07
N TYR A 45 -11.96 21.79 2.17
CA TYR A 45 -10.70 21.32 1.59
C TYR A 45 -9.68 22.44 1.40
N TYR A 46 -8.40 22.05 1.36
CA TYR A 46 -7.27 22.95 1.13
C TYR A 46 -6.28 22.35 0.14
N ASN A 47 -5.79 23.19 -0.77
CA ASN A 47 -4.78 22.79 -1.75
C ASN A 47 -3.37 22.96 -1.23
N VAL A 48 -2.94 22.00 -0.41
CA VAL A 48 -1.59 21.92 0.15
C VAL A 48 -1.05 20.52 -0.10
N SER A 49 0.20 20.42 -0.54
CA SER A 49 0.85 19.13 -0.78
C SER A 49 0.92 18.32 0.52
N THR A 50 0.49 17.07 0.48
CA THR A 50 0.56 16.13 1.62
C THR A 50 1.99 15.81 2.06
N THR A 51 2.97 16.09 1.20
CA THR A 51 4.40 15.88 1.47
C THR A 51 5.11 17.14 1.96
N ASP A 52 4.47 18.31 1.90
CA ASP A 52 5.00 19.55 2.49
C ASP A 52 4.62 19.62 3.97
N LYS A 53 5.45 18.96 4.80
CA LYS A 53 5.21 18.86 6.24
C LYS A 53 5.10 20.20 6.96
N ASN A 54 5.76 21.24 6.47
CA ASN A 54 5.71 22.57 7.09
C ASN A 54 4.41 23.28 6.72
N ALA A 55 4.01 23.23 5.45
CA ALA A 55 2.73 23.81 5.03
C ALA A 55 1.54 23.09 5.70
N VAL A 56 1.58 21.76 5.83
CA VAL A 56 0.56 21.00 6.57
C VAL A 56 0.56 21.35 8.05
N LEU A 57 1.73 21.56 8.69
CA LEU A 57 1.81 22.01 10.08
C LEU A 57 1.12 23.36 10.30
N GLU A 58 1.43 24.34 9.45
CA GLU A 58 0.82 25.68 9.55
C GLU A 58 -0.69 25.64 9.27
N LEU A 59 -1.12 24.81 8.32
CA LEU A 59 -2.54 24.56 8.07
C LEU A 59 -3.23 23.95 9.30
N ALA A 60 -2.67 22.87 9.86
CA ALA A 60 -3.21 22.17 11.02
C ALA A 60 -3.33 23.09 12.24
N LYS A 61 -2.33 23.95 12.50
CA LYS A 61 -2.39 24.98 13.56
C LYS A 61 -3.52 25.97 13.32
N ARG A 62 -3.60 26.54 12.11
CA ARG A 62 -4.62 27.54 11.76
C ARG A 62 -6.04 26.98 11.92
N LEU A 63 -6.24 25.73 11.53
CA LEU A 63 -7.53 25.07 11.58
C LEU A 63 -7.87 24.49 12.95
N GLN A 64 -6.89 24.38 13.85
CA GLN A 64 -7.01 23.76 15.17
C GLN A 64 -7.58 22.35 15.07
N VAL A 65 -6.89 21.49 14.32
CA VAL A 65 -7.32 20.10 14.11
C VAL A 65 -7.03 19.25 15.34
N ASP A 66 -7.88 18.25 15.59
CA ASP A 66 -7.79 17.33 16.73
C ASP A 66 -7.13 15.99 16.35
N GLY A 67 -6.98 15.72 15.05
CA GLY A 67 -6.33 14.51 14.53
C GLY A 67 -6.02 14.62 13.04
N ILE A 68 -5.08 13.78 12.58
CA ILE A 68 -4.63 13.75 11.18
C ILE A 68 -4.54 12.30 10.71
N VAL A 69 -5.08 12.01 9.53
CA VAL A 69 -5.03 10.68 8.92
C VAL A 69 -4.35 10.74 7.55
N ALA A 70 -3.33 9.90 7.36
CA ALA A 70 -2.75 9.58 6.07
C ALA A 70 -3.20 8.18 5.66
N TYR A 71 -4.39 8.09 5.05
CA TYR A 71 -4.98 6.81 4.66
C TYR A 71 -4.40 6.34 3.32
N ALA A 72 -3.95 5.07 3.24
CA ALA A 72 -3.44 4.44 2.01
C ALA A 72 -2.35 5.24 1.27
N SER A 73 -1.48 5.95 2.00
CA SER A 73 -0.46 6.81 1.40
C SER A 73 0.85 6.83 2.20
N ASP A 74 1.85 6.06 1.74
CA ASP A 74 3.21 6.12 2.28
C ASP A 74 3.84 7.51 2.21
N PRO A 75 3.66 8.28 1.11
CA PRO A 75 4.21 9.63 1.03
C PRO A 75 3.70 10.59 2.13
N ALA A 76 2.45 10.42 2.57
CA ALA A 76 1.80 11.31 3.52
C ALA A 76 1.95 10.86 4.98
N ALA A 77 2.21 9.57 5.25
CA ALA A 77 2.30 9.04 6.62
C ALA A 77 3.37 9.73 7.47
N PRO A 78 4.62 9.99 6.99
CA PRO A 78 5.61 10.75 7.73
C PRO A 78 5.17 12.20 8.03
N THR A 79 4.44 12.83 7.11
CA THR A 79 3.91 14.18 7.33
C THR A 79 2.88 14.19 8.46
N ALA A 80 1.93 13.24 8.45
CA ALA A 80 0.94 13.12 9.52
C ALA A 80 1.61 12.93 10.88
N ALA A 81 2.57 12.00 10.97
CA ALA A 81 3.30 11.75 12.21
C ALA A 81 4.10 12.97 12.69
N PHE A 82 4.81 13.65 11.77
CA PHE A 82 5.55 14.88 12.08
C PHE A 82 4.64 15.97 12.65
N VAL A 83 3.52 16.24 11.99
CA VAL A 83 2.60 17.31 12.40
C VAL A 83 1.93 16.96 13.73
N CYS A 84 1.43 15.74 13.89
CA CYS A 84 0.83 15.30 15.15
C CYS A 84 1.82 15.37 16.31
N GLU A 85 3.06 14.90 16.14
CA GLU A 85 4.09 14.97 17.17
C GLU A 85 4.40 16.42 17.59
N LYS A 86 4.46 17.35 16.62
CA LYS A 86 4.68 18.79 16.90
C LYS A 86 3.52 19.46 17.61
N LEU A 87 2.30 18.99 17.38
CA LEU A 87 1.07 19.55 17.97
C LEU A 87 0.63 18.82 19.25
N GLY A 88 1.28 17.72 19.61
CA GLY A 88 0.86 16.88 20.74
C GLY A 88 -0.44 16.11 20.47
N LEU A 89 -0.74 15.83 19.20
CA LEU A 89 -1.88 15.04 18.79
C LEU A 89 -1.54 13.54 18.78
N PRO A 90 -2.55 12.64 18.88
CA PRO A 90 -2.34 11.19 18.83
C PRO A 90 -1.56 10.75 17.59
N THR A 91 -0.43 10.05 17.79
CA THR A 91 0.38 9.48 16.70
C THR A 91 1.43 8.49 17.22
N SER A 92 2.07 7.76 16.29
CA SER A 92 3.32 7.04 16.55
C SER A 92 4.53 7.97 16.36
N PRO A 93 5.70 7.67 16.96
CA PRO A 93 6.87 8.56 16.85
C PRO A 93 7.23 8.85 15.39
N TYR A 94 7.44 10.12 15.06
CA TYR A 94 7.75 10.54 13.68
C TYR A 94 8.97 9.81 13.13
N ARG A 95 10.03 9.68 13.96
CA ARG A 95 11.25 8.98 13.55
C ARG A 95 11.00 7.51 13.18
N SER A 96 10.11 6.84 13.91
CA SER A 96 9.75 5.44 13.63
C SER A 96 8.98 5.32 12.32
N VAL A 97 8.01 6.22 12.08
CA VAL A 97 7.29 6.28 10.80
C VAL A 97 8.25 6.61 9.64
N GLU A 98 9.21 7.50 9.85
CA GLU A 98 10.24 7.80 8.83
C GLU A 98 11.12 6.60 8.50
N ILE A 99 11.54 5.81 9.51
CA ILE A 99 12.28 4.56 9.28
C ILE A 99 11.45 3.61 8.41
N LEU A 100 10.16 3.46 8.71
CA LEU A 100 9.26 2.58 7.97
C LEU A 100 9.00 3.05 6.53
N SER A 101 8.98 4.36 6.29
CA SER A 101 8.71 4.94 4.97
C SER A 101 9.93 5.01 4.04
N LYS A 102 11.14 4.71 4.52
CA LYS A 102 12.37 4.72 3.71
C LYS A 102 13.02 3.34 3.69
N LYS A 103 13.07 2.72 2.51
CA LYS A 103 13.49 1.32 2.37
C LYS A 103 14.92 1.07 2.85
N ASP A 104 15.84 2.00 2.63
CA ASP A 104 17.23 1.89 3.12
C ASP A 104 17.31 1.98 4.65
N LEU A 105 16.60 2.92 5.27
CA LEU A 105 16.50 3.00 6.74
C LEU A 105 15.83 1.77 7.34
N PHE A 106 14.76 1.27 6.71
CA PHE A 106 14.04 0.09 7.16
C PHE A 106 14.92 -1.16 7.11
N ARG A 107 15.65 -1.37 6.01
CA ARG A 107 16.61 -2.50 5.88
C ARG A 107 17.71 -2.42 6.93
N GLN A 108 18.29 -1.24 7.16
CA GLN A 108 19.29 -1.06 8.21
C GLN A 108 18.70 -1.38 9.60
N PHE A 109 17.50 -0.88 9.90
CA PHE A 109 16.83 -1.15 11.17
C PHE A 109 16.58 -2.65 11.38
N LEU A 110 16.11 -3.36 10.35
CA LEU A 110 15.90 -4.80 10.41
C LEU A 110 17.21 -5.56 10.67
N ALA A 111 18.28 -5.19 9.97
CA ALA A 111 19.62 -5.77 10.14
C ALA A 111 20.15 -5.59 11.57
N ASP A 112 20.11 -4.36 12.08
CA ASP A 112 20.62 -3.99 13.40
C ASP A 112 19.86 -4.69 14.54
N ASN A 113 18.63 -5.11 14.29
CA ASN A 113 17.76 -5.78 15.26
C ASN A 113 17.59 -7.27 14.99
N GLY A 114 18.43 -7.88 14.14
CA GLY A 114 18.48 -9.33 13.94
C GLY A 114 17.23 -9.92 13.29
N PHE A 115 16.55 -9.18 12.42
CA PHE A 115 15.55 -9.74 11.50
C PHE A 115 16.23 -10.30 10.25
N ASN A 116 15.56 -11.20 9.54
CA ASN A 116 16.03 -11.61 8.22
C ASN A 116 15.92 -10.42 7.26
N VAL A 117 17.02 -10.14 6.57
CA VAL A 117 17.13 -9.02 5.63
C VAL A 117 18.05 -9.47 4.50
N PRO A 118 17.74 -9.16 3.22
CA PRO A 118 18.70 -9.39 2.15
C PRO A 118 19.88 -8.43 2.35
N LYS A 119 21.03 -8.75 1.77
CA LYS A 119 22.10 -7.76 1.69
C LYS A 119 21.58 -6.55 0.92
N ALA A 120 21.61 -5.39 1.55
CA ALA A 120 21.00 -4.18 1.02
C ALA A 120 21.86 -2.95 1.35
N GLN A 121 21.92 -1.98 0.43
CA GLN A 121 22.57 -0.69 0.66
C GLN A 121 21.84 0.43 -0.08
N GLY A 122 21.66 1.57 0.60
CA GLY A 122 21.15 2.80 -0.01
C GLY A 122 22.29 3.64 -0.61
N PHE A 123 22.03 4.22 -1.78
CA PHE A 123 22.98 4.99 -2.59
C PHE A 123 22.40 6.35 -2.98
N SER A 124 23.28 7.33 -3.20
CA SER A 124 22.89 8.69 -3.65
C SER A 124 23.31 8.98 -5.09
N SER A 125 24.13 8.14 -5.72
CA SER A 125 24.55 8.32 -7.10
C SER A 125 24.88 6.99 -7.79
N TYR A 126 24.91 7.03 -9.13
CA TYR A 126 25.31 5.89 -9.96
C TYR A 126 26.76 5.46 -9.69
N GLU A 127 27.67 6.42 -9.52
CA GLU A 127 29.10 6.17 -9.29
C GLU A 127 29.33 5.44 -7.96
N GLU A 128 28.60 5.83 -6.92
CA GLU A 128 28.62 5.15 -5.62
C GLU A 128 28.19 3.68 -5.77
N ALA A 129 27.06 3.45 -6.46
CA ALA A 129 26.56 2.09 -6.72
C ALA A 129 27.50 1.27 -7.58
N LEU A 130 28.06 1.83 -8.65
CA LEU A 130 29.00 1.14 -9.54
C LEU A 130 30.24 0.65 -8.77
N SER A 131 30.73 1.44 -7.81
CA SER A 131 31.88 1.06 -6.97
C SER A 131 31.57 -0.05 -5.95
N ALA A 132 30.29 -0.32 -5.68
CA ALA A 132 29.84 -1.25 -4.66
C ALA A 132 29.08 -2.47 -5.22
N VAL A 133 28.66 -2.43 -6.49
CA VAL A 133 27.76 -3.45 -7.08
C VAL A 133 28.36 -4.85 -7.05
N ASP A 134 29.69 -4.98 -7.20
CA ASP A 134 30.40 -6.26 -7.14
C ASP A 134 30.35 -6.93 -5.75
N LYS A 135 29.87 -6.22 -4.73
CA LYS A 135 29.63 -6.78 -3.39
C LYS A 135 28.32 -7.56 -3.32
N PHE A 136 27.41 -7.43 -4.28
CA PHE A 136 26.10 -8.08 -4.25
C PHE A 136 26.09 -9.32 -5.13
N GLU A 137 25.33 -10.34 -4.71
CA GLU A 137 25.05 -11.49 -5.56
C GLU A 137 23.87 -11.17 -6.50
N LEU A 138 24.07 -11.36 -7.82
CA LEU A 138 23.01 -11.19 -8.80
C LEU A 138 22.06 -12.41 -8.80
N PRO A 139 20.75 -12.22 -9.04
CA PRO A 139 20.11 -10.93 -9.35
C PRO A 139 19.89 -10.05 -8.12
N VAL A 140 19.87 -8.73 -8.33
CA VAL A 140 19.50 -7.74 -7.30
C VAL A 140 18.27 -6.95 -7.72
N MET A 141 17.60 -6.33 -6.77
CA MET A 141 16.55 -5.36 -7.01
C MET A 141 17.11 -3.94 -6.86
N VAL A 142 16.77 -3.06 -7.80
CA VAL A 142 17.04 -1.62 -7.75
C VAL A 142 15.70 -0.91 -7.53
N LYS A 143 15.59 -0.12 -6.46
CA LYS A 143 14.32 0.50 -6.03
C LYS A 143 14.54 1.94 -5.53
N PRO A 144 13.60 2.88 -5.73
CA PRO A 144 13.61 4.14 -4.98
C PRO A 144 13.46 3.88 -3.48
N VAL A 145 14.11 4.68 -2.64
CA VAL A 145 14.01 4.51 -1.18
C VAL A 145 12.65 4.93 -0.62
N ASP A 146 11.93 5.82 -1.30
CA ASP A 146 10.79 6.57 -0.77
C ASP A 146 9.61 6.63 -1.74
N SER A 147 9.45 5.63 -2.62
CA SER A 147 8.29 5.51 -3.52
C SER A 147 7.45 4.27 -3.18
N SER A 148 6.22 4.25 -3.67
CA SER A 148 5.22 3.19 -3.48
C SER A 148 4.55 2.79 -4.80
N GLY A 149 3.78 1.71 -4.80
CA GLY A 149 3.06 1.20 -5.98
C GLY A 149 3.96 0.59 -7.05
N SER A 150 5.07 -0.03 -6.64
CA SER A 150 6.07 -0.68 -7.50
C SER A 150 6.75 0.20 -8.57
N LYS A 151 6.67 1.53 -8.43
CA LYS A 151 7.29 2.50 -9.33
C LYS A 151 8.81 2.48 -9.21
N GLY A 152 9.51 2.48 -10.35
CA GLY A 152 10.98 2.49 -10.39
C GLY A 152 11.64 1.23 -9.82
N ILE A 153 10.88 0.15 -9.62
CA ILE A 153 11.41 -1.14 -9.16
C ILE A 153 11.84 -1.96 -10.37
N ASN A 154 13.09 -2.42 -10.36
CA ASN A 154 13.67 -3.21 -11.43
C ASN A 154 14.49 -4.38 -10.87
N LYS A 155 14.43 -5.54 -11.54
CA LYS A 155 15.29 -6.70 -11.24
C LYS A 155 16.48 -6.68 -12.18
N MET A 156 17.66 -6.46 -11.63
CA MET A 156 18.94 -6.44 -12.33
C MET A 156 19.55 -7.84 -12.33
N THR A 157 19.78 -8.37 -13.54
CA THR A 157 20.44 -9.66 -13.78
C THR A 157 21.83 -9.50 -14.38
N ASP A 158 22.14 -8.31 -14.89
CA ASP A 158 23.42 -7.97 -15.51
C ASP A 158 23.83 -6.53 -15.15
N ILE A 159 25.11 -6.31 -14.86
CA ILE A 159 25.66 -5.00 -14.44
C ILE A 159 25.47 -3.92 -15.51
N SER A 160 25.42 -4.28 -16.80
CA SER A 160 25.14 -3.32 -17.89
C SER A 160 23.79 -2.61 -17.75
N GLN A 161 22.85 -3.19 -17.00
CA GLN A 161 21.54 -2.60 -16.73
C GLN A 161 21.55 -1.55 -15.60
N LEU A 162 22.64 -1.47 -14.82
CA LEU A 162 22.73 -0.66 -13.61
C LEU A 162 22.37 0.80 -13.86
N LYS A 163 22.96 1.44 -14.89
CA LYS A 163 22.72 2.86 -15.16
C LYS A 163 21.26 3.16 -15.41
N THR A 164 20.63 2.38 -16.29
CA THR A 164 19.21 2.54 -16.66
C THR A 164 18.29 2.36 -15.46
N PHE A 165 18.55 1.36 -14.61
CA PHE A 165 17.71 1.07 -13.45
C PHE A 165 17.91 2.07 -12.30
N VAL A 166 19.12 2.59 -12.14
CA VAL A 166 19.39 3.70 -11.20
C VAL A 166 18.65 4.96 -11.65
N ASP A 167 18.71 5.30 -12.94
CA ASP A 167 18.00 6.46 -13.48
C ASP A 167 16.48 6.33 -13.31
N ASP A 168 15.92 5.16 -13.60
CA ASP A 168 14.48 4.87 -13.39
C ASP A 168 14.11 5.03 -11.91
N ALA A 169 14.86 4.43 -10.98
CA ALA A 169 14.60 4.56 -9.54
C ALA A 169 14.68 6.03 -9.07
N LEU A 170 15.71 6.78 -9.48
CA LEU A 170 15.89 8.18 -9.10
C LEU A 170 14.83 9.12 -9.68
N SER A 171 14.20 8.74 -10.80
CA SER A 171 13.08 9.51 -11.37
C SER A 171 11.86 9.53 -10.45
N TYR A 172 11.65 8.48 -9.66
CA TYR A 172 10.55 8.36 -8.70
C TYR A 172 10.93 8.67 -7.25
N SER A 173 12.22 8.76 -6.92
CA SER A 173 12.66 9.15 -5.58
C SER A 173 12.58 10.66 -5.37
N ARG A 174 11.92 11.07 -4.28
CA ARG A 174 11.85 12.48 -3.86
C ARG A 174 13.13 12.87 -3.14
N ASP A 175 13.67 11.96 -2.34
CA ASP A 175 14.95 12.10 -1.63
C ASP A 175 16.18 11.97 -2.54
N LYS A 176 15.99 11.62 -3.82
CA LYS A 176 17.06 11.37 -4.80
C LYS A 176 18.05 10.30 -4.33
N ARG A 177 17.49 9.24 -3.76
CA ARG A 177 18.22 8.04 -3.29
C ARG A 177 17.56 6.77 -3.80
N PHE A 178 18.34 5.71 -3.92
CA PHE A 178 17.86 4.39 -4.31
C PHE A 178 18.52 3.30 -3.46
N LEU A 179 17.90 2.13 -3.42
CA LEU A 179 18.33 0.93 -2.71
C LEU A 179 18.72 -0.13 -3.75
N ILE A 180 19.86 -0.78 -3.55
CA ILE A 180 20.17 -2.08 -4.16
C ILE A 180 20.06 -3.14 -3.07
N GLU A 181 19.30 -4.20 -3.31
CA GLU A 181 19.19 -5.35 -2.42
C GLU A 181 19.24 -6.67 -3.19
N GLU A 182 19.79 -7.73 -2.60
CA GLU A 182 19.78 -9.07 -3.20
C GLU A 182 18.35 -9.59 -3.39
N PHE A 183 18.10 -10.23 -4.54
CA PHE A 183 16.78 -10.76 -4.86
C PHE A 183 16.47 -11.98 -4.00
N ILE A 184 15.32 -11.93 -3.31
CA ILE A 184 14.83 -13.05 -2.50
C ILE A 184 13.95 -13.93 -3.38
N GLU A 185 14.32 -15.20 -3.52
CA GLU A 185 13.47 -16.20 -4.17
C GLU A 185 12.39 -16.68 -3.20
N LYS A 186 11.13 -16.36 -3.53
CA LYS A 186 9.98 -16.68 -2.68
C LYS A 186 9.51 -18.13 -2.85
N LYS A 187 9.08 -18.74 -1.74
CA LYS A 187 8.29 -19.97 -1.65
C LYS A 187 6.82 -19.59 -1.51
N GLY A 188 6.01 -19.88 -2.53
CA GLY A 188 4.59 -19.56 -2.54
C GLY A 188 4.29 -18.09 -2.89
N TYR A 189 3.22 -17.55 -2.30
CA TYR A 189 2.77 -16.19 -2.56
C TYR A 189 3.58 -15.16 -1.75
N GLN A 190 3.64 -13.93 -2.23
CA GLN A 190 4.05 -12.82 -1.36
C GLN A 190 2.88 -12.53 -0.42
N ILE A 191 3.19 -12.31 0.85
CA ILE A 191 2.21 -11.99 1.88
C ILE A 191 1.95 -10.49 1.81
N SER A 192 0.69 -10.10 1.64
CA SER A 192 0.25 -8.70 1.66
C SER A 192 -1.02 -8.60 2.50
N GLY A 193 -1.20 -7.50 3.23
CA GLY A 193 -2.42 -7.25 3.99
C GLY A 193 -2.26 -6.17 5.03
N ASP A 194 -3.28 -6.03 5.87
CA ASP A 194 -3.30 -5.01 6.91
C ASP A 194 -3.21 -5.61 8.31
N ALA A 195 -2.59 -4.85 9.20
CA ALA A 195 -2.47 -5.14 10.61
C ALA A 195 -2.80 -3.89 11.44
N PHE A 196 -3.12 -4.06 12.72
CA PHE A 196 -3.42 -2.94 13.60
C PHE A 196 -2.92 -3.20 15.01
N SER A 197 -2.25 -2.21 15.57
CA SER A 197 -1.86 -2.24 16.97
C SER A 197 -2.69 -1.26 17.79
N VAL A 198 -2.90 -1.58 19.06
CA VAL A 198 -3.48 -0.69 20.07
C VAL A 198 -2.40 -0.49 21.13
N ASP A 199 -1.97 0.76 21.31
CA ASP A 199 -0.89 1.14 22.25
C ASP A 199 0.39 0.30 22.11
N GLY A 200 0.73 -0.06 20.87
CA GLY A 200 1.93 -0.85 20.55
C GLY A 200 1.78 -2.36 20.71
N LYS A 201 0.58 -2.85 21.07
CA LYS A 201 0.25 -4.28 21.02
C LYS A 201 -0.45 -4.61 19.71
N LEU A 202 0.08 -5.55 18.95
CA LEU A 202 -0.56 -6.07 17.74
C LEU A 202 -1.83 -6.85 18.13
N VAL A 203 -3.01 -6.35 17.73
CA VAL A 203 -4.31 -6.93 18.13
C VAL A 203 -5.13 -7.45 16.96
N PHE A 204 -4.81 -7.03 15.74
CA PHE A 204 -5.53 -7.43 14.53
C PHE A 204 -4.56 -7.61 13.35
N HIS A 205 -4.81 -8.60 12.50
CA HIS A 205 -4.23 -8.70 11.16
C HIS A 205 -5.13 -9.47 10.20
N CYS A 206 -5.06 -9.12 8.92
CA CYS A 206 -5.75 -9.78 7.82
C CYS A 206 -4.76 -9.92 6.65
N PHE A 207 -4.04 -11.04 6.62
CA PHE A 207 -3.08 -11.33 5.55
C PHE A 207 -3.74 -12.09 4.41
N GLY A 208 -3.41 -11.69 3.19
CA GLY A 208 -3.80 -12.32 1.95
C GLY A 208 -2.58 -12.73 1.13
N ASN A 209 -2.85 -13.12 -0.10
CA ASN A 209 -1.86 -13.60 -1.04
C ASN A 209 -1.78 -12.62 -2.21
N GLU A 210 -0.62 -12.03 -2.40
CA GLU A 210 -0.42 -11.07 -3.48
C GLU A 210 -0.24 -11.79 -4.82
N TYR A 211 -1.04 -11.37 -5.80
CA TYR A 211 -1.12 -11.99 -7.10
C TYR A 211 -0.28 -11.23 -8.14
N TYR A 212 0.50 -11.99 -8.90
CA TYR A 212 1.32 -11.51 -10.00
C TYR A 212 1.01 -12.32 -11.25
N SER A 213 1.08 -11.68 -12.42
CA SER A 213 0.91 -12.34 -13.70
C SER A 213 2.15 -12.17 -14.58
N SER A 214 2.50 -13.20 -15.33
CA SER A 214 3.54 -13.13 -16.36
C SER A 214 3.05 -12.46 -17.65
N LYS A 215 1.73 -12.18 -17.75
CA LYS A 215 1.13 -11.51 -18.91
C LYS A 215 1.36 -9.99 -18.91
N VAL A 216 1.73 -9.42 -17.77
CA VAL A 216 2.01 -7.98 -17.64
C VAL A 216 3.49 -7.66 -17.84
N SER A 217 3.80 -6.40 -18.17
CA SER A 217 5.14 -6.02 -18.62
C SER A 217 6.23 -6.14 -17.54
N LYS A 218 5.86 -6.03 -16.26
CA LYS A 218 6.74 -6.25 -15.11
C LYS A 218 6.14 -7.32 -14.20
N ASN A 219 6.77 -8.49 -14.11
CA ASN A 219 6.32 -9.61 -13.26
C ASN A 219 6.44 -9.36 -11.74
N PHE A 220 6.74 -8.13 -11.33
CA PHE A 220 6.85 -7.68 -9.94
C PHE A 220 5.86 -6.54 -9.61
N ALA A 221 5.00 -6.16 -10.54
CA ALA A 221 3.84 -5.32 -10.26
C ALA A 221 2.67 -6.22 -9.88
N PRO A 222 2.11 -6.09 -8.67
CA PRO A 222 0.94 -6.88 -8.28
C PRO A 222 -0.29 -6.45 -9.06
N LEU A 223 -1.18 -7.42 -9.26
CA LEU A 223 -2.51 -7.21 -9.84
C LEU A 223 -3.61 -7.17 -8.78
N GLY A 224 -3.26 -7.36 -7.50
CA GLY A 224 -4.17 -7.36 -6.37
C GLY A 224 -3.82 -8.47 -5.38
N GLU A 225 -4.71 -8.71 -4.43
CA GLU A 225 -4.57 -9.75 -3.41
C GLU A 225 -5.81 -10.63 -3.32
N CYS A 226 -5.63 -11.86 -2.80
CA CYS A 226 -6.74 -12.78 -2.53
C CYS A 226 -6.71 -13.41 -1.13
N TRP A 227 -7.89 -13.80 -0.67
CA TRP A 227 -8.17 -14.42 0.63
C TRP A 227 -9.05 -15.67 0.44
N PRO A 228 -8.92 -16.72 1.27
CA PRO A 228 -8.11 -16.79 2.48
C PRO A 228 -6.60 -16.90 2.19
N PHE A 229 -5.78 -16.73 3.23
CA PHE A 229 -4.35 -16.99 3.16
C PHE A 229 -4.08 -18.45 2.74
N LEU A 230 -3.17 -18.68 1.79
CA LEU A 230 -2.97 -20.01 1.16
C LEU A 230 -1.69 -20.72 1.60
N MET A 231 -0.87 -20.09 2.44
CA MET A 231 0.34 -20.70 2.99
C MET A 231 0.07 -21.24 4.40
N ASP A 232 1.02 -22.00 4.95
CA ASP A 232 0.90 -22.65 6.26
C ASP A 232 0.66 -21.63 7.39
N ASP A 233 -0.28 -21.94 8.29
CA ASP A 233 -0.65 -21.07 9.42
C ASP A 233 0.54 -20.74 10.34
N SER A 234 1.56 -21.61 10.42
CA SER A 234 2.79 -21.32 11.16
C SER A 234 3.53 -20.10 10.62
N ILE A 235 3.39 -19.77 9.34
CA ILE A 235 3.93 -18.54 8.75
C ILE A 235 3.23 -17.33 9.38
N VAL A 236 1.91 -17.37 9.51
CA VAL A 236 1.11 -16.29 10.11
C VAL A 236 1.51 -16.07 11.57
N PHE A 237 1.66 -17.13 12.36
CA PHE A 237 2.07 -17.03 13.76
C PHE A 237 3.49 -16.46 13.94
N ARG A 238 4.44 -16.87 13.09
CA ARG A 238 5.81 -16.34 13.11
C ARG A 238 5.85 -14.88 12.65
N LEU A 239 5.14 -14.55 11.57
CA LEU A 239 5.02 -13.17 11.09
C LEU A 239 4.38 -12.27 12.14
N HIS A 240 3.31 -12.71 12.81
CA HIS A 240 2.71 -11.97 13.93
C HIS A 240 3.75 -11.67 15.01
N SER A 241 4.56 -12.67 15.39
CA SER A 241 5.58 -12.51 16.43
C SER A 241 6.67 -11.51 16.02
N ASP A 242 7.13 -11.60 14.76
CA ASP A 242 8.12 -10.66 14.22
C ASP A 242 7.57 -9.24 14.12
N LEU A 243 6.32 -9.08 13.67
CA LEU A 243 5.64 -7.78 13.62
C LEU A 243 5.45 -7.18 15.00
N GLN A 244 5.00 -7.96 16.00
CA GLN A 244 4.89 -7.47 17.37
C GLN A 244 6.25 -7.02 17.91
N ARG A 245 7.32 -7.77 17.64
CA ARG A 245 8.68 -7.38 18.03
C ARG A 245 9.11 -6.07 17.36
N LEU A 246 8.87 -5.94 16.06
CA LEU A 246 9.19 -4.75 15.27
C LEU A 246 8.42 -3.51 15.77
N ILE A 247 7.11 -3.64 16.00
CA ILE A 247 6.23 -2.61 16.57
C ILE A 247 6.76 -2.13 17.93
N SER A 248 7.16 -3.06 18.81
CA SER A 248 7.72 -2.74 20.13
C SER A 248 9.05 -2.01 20.04
N LEU A 249 9.98 -2.46 19.19
CA LEU A 249 11.29 -1.82 19.00
C LEU A 249 11.18 -0.40 18.44
N LEU A 250 10.21 -0.18 17.56
CA LEU A 250 9.90 1.13 16.99
C LEU A 250 9.07 2.02 17.93
N GLY A 251 8.60 1.50 19.07
CA GLY A 251 7.76 2.25 20.00
C GLY A 251 6.45 2.72 19.39
N MET A 252 5.92 1.97 18.42
CA MET A 252 4.69 2.32 17.72
C MET A 252 3.50 2.34 18.69
N LYS A 253 2.50 3.16 18.35
CA LYS A 253 1.25 3.35 19.11
C LYS A 253 0.08 2.83 18.30
N SER A 254 -1.14 3.19 18.67
CA SER A 254 -2.35 2.81 17.95
C SER A 254 -2.33 3.30 16.50
N THR A 255 -2.23 2.37 15.54
CA THR A 255 -2.26 2.67 14.10
C THR A 255 -2.49 1.39 13.28
N ALA A 256 -2.98 1.57 12.06
CA ALA A 256 -2.92 0.53 11.04
C ALA A 256 -1.51 0.44 10.43
N TYR A 257 -1.21 -0.74 9.92
CA TYR A 257 -0.04 -1.03 9.12
C TYR A 257 -0.45 -1.79 7.88
N ASN A 258 0.22 -1.50 6.77
CA ASN A 258 0.25 -2.38 5.63
C ASN A 258 1.54 -3.19 5.67
N VAL A 259 1.38 -4.49 5.51
CA VAL A 259 2.45 -5.47 5.69
C VAL A 259 2.72 -6.13 4.36
N GLU A 260 3.98 -6.14 3.94
CA GLU A 260 4.46 -7.00 2.86
C GLU A 260 5.59 -7.89 3.37
N ALA A 261 5.51 -9.20 3.12
CA ALA A 261 6.53 -10.15 3.50
C ALA A 261 6.69 -11.28 2.49
N ILE A 262 7.89 -11.85 2.42
CA ILE A 262 8.20 -13.04 1.62
C ILE A 262 8.74 -14.15 2.53
N VAL A 263 8.38 -15.39 2.21
CA VAL A 263 9.02 -16.59 2.77
C VAL A 263 9.98 -17.15 1.73
N ASP A 264 11.23 -17.44 2.11
CA ASP A 264 12.19 -18.08 1.20
C ASP A 264 12.01 -19.61 1.16
N LYS A 265 12.83 -20.29 0.35
CA LYS A 265 12.84 -21.76 0.24
C LYS A 265 13.19 -22.51 1.53
N ASN A 266 13.82 -21.83 2.50
CA ASN A 266 14.23 -22.38 3.79
C ASN A 266 13.24 -21.98 4.92
N ASP A 267 12.06 -21.48 4.56
CA ASP A 267 11.03 -21.00 5.49
C ASP A 267 11.46 -19.81 6.36
N ASN A 268 12.46 -19.02 5.93
CA ASN A 268 12.79 -17.74 6.55
C ASN A 268 11.82 -16.64 6.09
N ILE A 269 11.32 -15.86 7.04
CA ILE A 269 10.41 -14.73 6.77
C ILE A 269 11.23 -13.44 6.64
N TYR A 270 11.07 -12.76 5.52
CA TYR A 270 11.66 -11.45 5.23
C TYR A 270 10.54 -10.40 5.18
N ILE A 271 10.54 -9.45 6.11
CA ILE A 271 9.60 -8.33 6.10
C ILE A 271 10.09 -7.32 5.06
N LEU A 272 9.34 -7.20 3.97
CA LEU A 272 9.68 -6.28 2.89
C LEU A 272 9.26 -4.85 3.22
N GLU A 273 8.06 -4.69 3.78
CA GLU A 273 7.47 -3.40 4.12
C GLU A 273 6.58 -3.51 5.36
N LEU A 274 6.58 -2.44 6.17
CA LEU A 274 5.61 -2.21 7.24
C LEU A 274 5.19 -0.74 7.19
N GLY A 275 4.33 -0.37 6.24
CA GLY A 275 3.88 1.02 6.09
C GLY A 275 2.96 1.41 7.24
N ALA A 276 3.22 2.51 7.95
CA ALA A 276 2.39 2.99 9.06
C ALA A 276 1.10 3.70 8.58
N ARG A 277 0.32 2.98 7.77
CA ARG A 277 -0.93 3.40 7.12
C ARG A 277 -1.71 2.14 6.71
N SER A 278 -2.98 2.29 6.36
CA SER A 278 -3.77 1.19 5.75
C SER A 278 -3.27 0.81 4.35
N GLY A 279 -3.57 -0.41 3.91
CA GLY A 279 -3.32 -0.91 2.57
C GLY A 279 -4.00 -0.06 1.48
N GLY A 280 -3.35 0.02 0.31
CA GLY A 280 -3.98 0.53 -0.90
C GLY A 280 -4.96 -0.47 -1.51
N SER A 281 -5.42 -0.23 -2.74
CA SER A 281 -6.10 -1.24 -3.56
C SER A 281 -7.30 -1.93 -2.89
N LEU A 282 -8.03 -1.17 -2.06
CA LEU A 282 -9.20 -1.65 -1.33
C LEU A 282 -8.92 -2.76 -0.29
N ILE A 283 -7.67 -2.95 0.16
CA ILE A 283 -7.33 -3.95 1.20
C ILE A 283 -8.18 -3.77 2.48
N PRO A 284 -8.42 -2.55 3.01
CA PRO A 284 -9.29 -2.37 4.18
C PRO A 284 -10.75 -2.74 3.93
N GLN A 285 -11.23 -2.53 2.70
CA GLN A 285 -12.60 -2.89 2.30
C GLN A 285 -12.74 -4.40 2.18
N ILE A 286 -11.76 -5.09 1.61
CA ILE A 286 -11.73 -6.56 1.60
C ILE A 286 -11.66 -7.12 3.02
N THR A 287 -10.87 -6.48 3.90
CA THR A 287 -10.80 -6.84 5.33
C THR A 287 -12.18 -6.78 5.97
N GLU A 288 -12.96 -5.72 5.72
CA GLU A 288 -14.34 -5.62 6.21
C GLU A 288 -15.25 -6.69 5.60
N CYS A 289 -15.15 -6.96 4.29
CA CYS A 289 -15.94 -8.02 3.64
C CYS A 289 -15.67 -9.42 4.22
N THR A 290 -14.42 -9.73 4.54
CA THR A 290 -14.02 -11.08 4.96
C THR A 290 -14.08 -11.30 6.46
N THR A 291 -13.83 -10.26 7.28
CA THR A 291 -13.82 -10.38 8.75
C THR A 291 -15.02 -9.73 9.43
N GLY A 292 -15.70 -8.79 8.76
CA GLY A 292 -16.69 -7.90 9.37
C GLY A 292 -16.08 -6.73 10.15
N VAL A 293 -14.74 -6.64 10.23
CA VAL A 293 -14.04 -5.56 10.93
C VAL A 293 -13.82 -4.37 10.01
N ASN A 294 -14.47 -3.24 10.31
CA ASN A 294 -14.22 -1.98 9.63
C ASN A 294 -12.93 -1.33 10.14
N LEU A 295 -11.80 -1.68 9.52
CA LEU A 295 -10.49 -1.17 9.95
C LEU A 295 -10.35 0.36 9.75
N VAL A 296 -11.11 0.93 8.81
CA VAL A 296 -11.14 2.38 8.54
C VAL A 296 -11.66 3.14 9.77
N THR A 297 -12.71 2.63 10.43
CA THR A 297 -13.23 3.18 11.69
C THR A 297 -12.12 3.26 12.74
N TYR A 298 -11.35 2.18 12.93
CA TYR A 298 -10.29 2.13 13.95
C TYR A 298 -9.11 3.05 13.65
N VAL A 299 -8.75 3.22 12.37
CA VAL A 299 -7.75 4.21 11.95
C VAL A 299 -8.17 5.63 12.34
N ILE A 300 -9.44 5.99 12.10
CA ILE A 300 -9.97 7.30 12.45
C ILE A 300 -10.03 7.47 13.97
N LYS A 301 -10.57 6.49 14.71
CA LYS A 301 -10.59 6.50 16.17
C LYS A 301 -9.19 6.71 16.76
N ALA A 302 -8.19 5.96 16.31
CA ALA A 302 -6.81 6.09 16.80
C ALA A 302 -6.22 7.48 16.52
N ALA A 303 -6.42 8.02 15.32
CA ALA A 303 -5.96 9.37 14.98
C ALA A 303 -6.64 10.47 15.81
N MET A 304 -7.86 10.20 16.31
CA MET A 304 -8.62 11.12 17.16
C MET A 304 -8.45 10.85 18.67
N GLY A 305 -7.58 9.91 19.03
CA GLY A 305 -7.26 9.55 20.41
C GLY A 305 -8.40 8.83 21.14
N GLU A 306 -9.26 8.15 20.39
CA GLU A 306 -10.36 7.37 20.94
C GLU A 306 -9.93 5.94 21.28
N ASP A 307 -10.75 5.28 22.10
CA ASP A 307 -10.51 3.90 22.52
C ASP A 307 -10.73 2.92 21.36
N CYS A 308 -9.74 2.06 21.15
CA CYS A 308 -9.73 0.97 20.16
C CYS A 308 -9.57 -0.40 20.83
N SER A 309 -9.70 -0.48 22.17
CA SER A 309 -9.49 -1.73 22.93
C SER A 309 -10.55 -2.80 22.66
N ASP A 310 -11.66 -2.43 22.01
CA ASP A 310 -12.69 -3.34 21.51
C ASP A 310 -12.26 -4.12 20.26
N LEU A 311 -11.20 -3.69 19.57
CA LEU A 311 -10.65 -4.42 18.42
C LEU A 311 -9.98 -5.72 18.87
N HIS A 312 -10.41 -6.82 18.26
CA HIS A 312 -9.85 -8.15 18.46
C HIS A 312 -9.71 -8.90 17.14
N MET A 313 -8.88 -9.94 17.14
CA MET A 313 -8.69 -10.81 15.98
C MET A 313 -10.01 -11.44 15.53
N GLU A 314 -10.31 -11.29 14.24
CA GLU A 314 -11.38 -11.99 13.54
C GLU A 314 -10.79 -12.69 12.32
N LEU A 315 -11.14 -13.96 12.14
CA LEU A 315 -10.61 -14.75 11.03
C LEU A 315 -11.34 -14.42 9.71
N PRO A 316 -10.61 -14.28 8.58
CA PRO A 316 -11.20 -14.13 7.25
C PRO A 316 -12.18 -15.27 6.91
N LYS A 317 -13.34 -14.94 6.33
CA LYS A 317 -14.40 -15.87 5.93
C LYS A 317 -14.73 -15.71 4.46
N GLY A 318 -14.89 -16.84 3.78
CA GLY A 318 -15.17 -16.89 2.35
C GLY A 318 -13.92 -16.64 1.50
N CYS A 319 -14.12 -16.65 0.18
CA CYS A 319 -13.06 -16.41 -0.80
C CYS A 319 -13.29 -15.06 -1.46
N TRP A 320 -12.26 -14.21 -1.45
CA TRP A 320 -12.33 -12.82 -1.88
C TRP A 320 -11.06 -12.40 -2.59
N SER A 321 -11.17 -11.40 -3.46
CA SER A 321 -10.01 -10.69 -3.98
C SER A 321 -10.31 -9.22 -4.18
N ASN A 322 -9.24 -8.43 -4.15
CA ASN A 322 -9.22 -7.23 -4.95
C ASN A 322 -8.46 -7.50 -6.25
N TYR A 323 -8.84 -6.82 -7.33
CA TYR A 323 -8.17 -6.97 -8.61
C TYR A 323 -8.08 -5.63 -9.34
N MET A 324 -6.86 -5.24 -9.72
CA MET A 324 -6.58 -4.04 -10.51
C MET A 324 -6.98 -4.28 -11.97
N VAL A 325 -8.07 -3.65 -12.39
CA VAL A 325 -8.46 -3.59 -13.80
C VAL A 325 -7.40 -2.81 -14.56
N HIS A 326 -6.94 -3.35 -15.69
CA HIS A 326 -5.86 -2.74 -16.44
C HIS A 326 -6.00 -2.96 -17.94
N ALA A 327 -5.37 -2.08 -18.72
CA ALA A 327 -5.33 -2.21 -20.17
C ALA A 327 -4.18 -3.12 -20.62
N ASN A 328 -4.46 -3.94 -21.63
CA ASN A 328 -3.46 -4.78 -22.30
C ASN A 328 -2.69 -4.03 -23.40
N GLU A 329 -3.20 -2.87 -23.82
CA GLU A 329 -2.64 -2.00 -24.87
C GLU A 329 -2.70 -0.52 -24.48
N THR A 330 -1.90 0.32 -25.16
CA THR A 330 -1.89 1.77 -24.96
C THR A 330 -2.79 2.44 -25.99
N GLY A 331 -3.73 3.28 -25.56
CA GLY A 331 -4.66 3.97 -26.44
C GLY A 331 -5.70 4.78 -25.67
N LYS A 332 -6.86 5.04 -26.27
CA LYS A 332 -7.97 5.72 -25.59
C LYS A 332 -8.93 4.71 -25.00
N TYR A 333 -9.24 4.84 -23.72
CA TYR A 333 -10.23 4.00 -23.04
C TYR A 333 -11.62 4.19 -23.66
N VAL A 334 -12.27 3.09 -24.00
CA VAL A 334 -13.64 3.09 -24.54
C VAL A 334 -14.62 2.64 -23.47
N ASP A 335 -14.41 1.45 -22.91
CA ASP A 335 -15.29 0.85 -21.90
C ASP A 335 -14.62 -0.31 -21.16
N THR A 336 -15.22 -0.74 -20.03
CA THR A 336 -14.89 -1.98 -19.32
C THR A 336 -16.12 -2.86 -19.35
N VAL A 337 -16.04 -3.96 -20.09
CA VAL A 337 -17.13 -4.92 -20.26
C VAL A 337 -16.94 -6.07 -19.29
N PHE A 338 -18.00 -6.40 -18.56
CA PHE A 338 -18.04 -7.54 -17.66
C PHE A 338 -18.87 -8.65 -18.29
N GLU A 339 -18.42 -9.89 -18.17
CA GLU A 339 -19.25 -11.06 -18.46
C GLU A 339 -20.46 -11.09 -17.51
N ASP A 340 -21.65 -11.41 -18.04
CA ASP A 340 -22.91 -11.24 -17.31
C ASP A 340 -22.96 -12.09 -16.03
N SER A 341 -22.55 -13.36 -16.11
CA SER A 341 -22.53 -14.25 -14.94
C SER A 341 -21.54 -13.77 -13.88
N PHE A 342 -20.35 -13.31 -14.26
CA PHE A 342 -19.38 -12.70 -13.35
C PHE A 342 -19.96 -11.46 -12.67
N LYS A 343 -20.60 -10.57 -13.43
CA LYS A 343 -21.19 -9.34 -12.92
C LYS A 343 -22.31 -9.62 -11.90
N GLU A 344 -23.12 -10.64 -12.14
CA GLU A 344 -24.24 -11.01 -11.27
C GLU A 344 -23.80 -11.79 -10.03
N ASN A 345 -22.82 -12.70 -10.17
CA ASN A 345 -22.52 -13.68 -9.12
C ASN A 345 -21.23 -13.40 -8.34
N ASN A 346 -20.30 -12.63 -8.89
CA ASN A 346 -18.95 -12.48 -8.34
C ASN A 346 -18.57 -11.03 -8.04
N LEU A 347 -18.94 -10.09 -8.92
CA LEU A 347 -18.59 -8.68 -8.75
C LEU A 347 -19.40 -8.04 -7.62
N VAL A 348 -18.71 -7.59 -6.57
CA VAL A 348 -19.33 -6.87 -5.44
C VAL A 348 -19.24 -5.37 -5.66
N GLU A 349 -18.07 -4.88 -6.05
CA GLU A 349 -17.86 -3.45 -6.32
C GLU A 349 -16.79 -3.26 -7.39
N PHE A 350 -16.97 -2.27 -8.26
CA PHE A 350 -15.91 -1.77 -9.14
C PHE A 350 -15.69 -0.29 -8.85
N VAL A 351 -14.53 0.01 -8.28
CA VAL A 351 -14.15 1.38 -7.91
C VAL A 351 -13.25 1.95 -8.99
N THR A 352 -13.75 2.92 -9.73
CA THR A 352 -13.03 3.57 -10.83
C THR A 352 -13.46 5.03 -11.00
N ASP A 353 -12.54 5.86 -11.51
CA ASP A 353 -12.80 7.21 -12.00
C ASP A 353 -12.48 7.39 -13.49
N ILE A 354 -12.12 6.30 -14.19
CA ILE A 354 -11.81 6.29 -15.63
C ILE A 354 -13.04 6.68 -16.45
N LYS A 355 -12.82 7.46 -17.51
CA LYS A 355 -13.88 7.92 -18.42
C LYS A 355 -13.54 7.58 -19.85
N LYS A 356 -14.59 7.33 -20.64
CA LYS A 356 -14.45 7.17 -22.09
C LYS A 356 -13.67 8.35 -22.68
N GLY A 357 -12.62 8.04 -23.44
CA GLY A 357 -11.71 9.00 -24.07
C GLY A 357 -10.43 9.27 -23.27
N ASP A 358 -10.32 8.82 -22.02
CA ASP A 358 -9.10 8.96 -21.23
C ASP A 358 -7.93 8.19 -21.88
N GLN A 359 -6.74 8.76 -21.80
CA GLN A 359 -5.53 8.10 -22.28
C GLN A 359 -5.13 7.01 -21.27
N VAL A 360 -4.96 5.78 -21.76
CA VAL A 360 -4.50 4.65 -20.95
C VAL A 360 -3.22 4.06 -21.52
N HIS A 361 -2.46 3.39 -20.67
CA HIS A 361 -1.23 2.71 -21.03
C HIS A 361 -1.37 1.21 -20.76
N LYS A 362 -0.65 0.41 -21.55
CA LYS A 362 -0.43 -0.99 -21.20
C LYS A 362 0.16 -1.08 -19.78
N PHE A 363 -0.38 -1.96 -18.96
CA PHE A 363 -0.03 -2.08 -17.54
C PHE A 363 1.48 -2.29 -17.31
N ARG A 364 2.09 -1.37 -16.55
CA ARG A 364 3.49 -1.46 -16.07
C ARG A 364 3.58 -1.59 -14.57
N ASP A 365 2.78 -0.81 -13.85
CA ASP A 365 2.70 -0.77 -12.40
C ASP A 365 1.33 -0.24 -11.97
N ALA A 366 1.11 -0.10 -10.66
CA ALA A 366 -0.17 0.29 -10.09
C ALA A 366 -0.70 1.65 -10.58
N GLN A 367 0.11 2.50 -11.22
CA GLN A 367 -0.36 3.77 -11.82
C GLN A 367 -1.20 3.57 -13.07
N ASP A 368 -0.99 2.47 -13.78
CA ASP A 368 -1.73 2.13 -14.99
C ASP A 368 -3.02 1.35 -14.67
N ALA A 369 -3.33 1.15 -13.38
CA ALA A 369 -4.60 0.57 -12.96
C ALA A 369 -5.75 1.55 -13.27
N LEU A 370 -6.78 1.04 -13.94
CA LEU A 370 -7.96 1.80 -14.34
C LEU A 370 -9.05 1.82 -13.26
N GLY A 371 -8.89 0.97 -12.25
CA GLY A 371 -9.80 0.82 -11.13
C GLY A 371 -9.54 -0.49 -10.43
N THR A 372 -10.25 -0.73 -9.33
CA THR A 372 -10.10 -1.95 -8.53
C THR A 372 -11.45 -2.61 -8.31
N LEU A 373 -11.50 -3.93 -8.53
CA LEU A 373 -12.66 -4.77 -8.24
C LEU A 373 -12.60 -5.26 -6.81
N ILE A 374 -13.76 -5.43 -6.18
CA ILE A 374 -13.97 -6.33 -5.05
C ILE A 374 -14.75 -7.52 -5.60
N VAL A 375 -14.16 -8.70 -5.51
CA VAL A 375 -14.73 -9.93 -6.08
C VAL A 375 -14.91 -10.98 -4.99
N LYS A 376 -16.08 -11.62 -4.99
CA LYS A 376 -16.39 -12.76 -4.14
C LYS A 376 -16.43 -14.03 -4.95
N TYR A 377 -15.97 -15.12 -4.36
CA TYR A 377 -15.98 -16.44 -4.97
C TYR A 377 -16.70 -17.45 -4.10
N LYS A 378 -17.20 -18.50 -4.75
CA LYS A 378 -17.84 -19.64 -4.10
C LYS A 378 -16.85 -20.43 -3.24
N ASP A 379 -15.66 -20.68 -3.78
CA ASP A 379 -14.62 -21.50 -3.20
C ASP A 379 -13.24 -21.09 -3.74
N THR A 380 -12.18 -21.68 -3.16
CA THR A 380 -10.78 -21.36 -3.50
C THR A 380 -10.42 -21.78 -4.92
N GLU A 381 -11.03 -22.86 -5.43
CA GLU A 381 -10.79 -23.32 -6.81
C GLU A 381 -11.29 -22.29 -7.82
N GLN A 382 -12.54 -21.82 -7.67
CA GLN A 382 -13.09 -20.76 -8.51
C GLN A 382 -12.26 -19.48 -8.41
N MET A 383 -11.85 -19.10 -7.19
CA MET A 383 -11.03 -17.91 -6.98
C MET A 383 -9.72 -17.96 -7.76
N LEU A 384 -8.97 -19.06 -7.64
CA LEU A 384 -7.67 -19.19 -8.31
C LEU A 384 -7.81 -19.25 -9.83
N ASP A 385 -8.83 -19.94 -10.34
CA ASP A 385 -9.11 -20.00 -11.78
C ASP A 385 -9.46 -18.61 -12.34
N MET A 386 -10.42 -17.91 -11.71
CA MET A 386 -10.87 -16.61 -12.17
C MET A 386 -9.77 -15.54 -12.08
N ILE A 387 -8.98 -15.51 -11.01
CA ILE A 387 -7.88 -14.54 -10.86
C ILE A 387 -6.82 -14.75 -11.96
N CYS A 388 -6.50 -16.00 -12.30
CA CYS A 388 -5.51 -16.31 -13.35
C CYS A 388 -6.02 -15.99 -14.77
N ASN A 389 -7.34 -15.97 -14.93
CA ASN A 389 -8.02 -15.84 -16.21
C ASN A 389 -8.99 -14.64 -16.24
N MET A 390 -8.68 -13.57 -15.49
CA MET A 390 -9.60 -12.43 -15.33
C MET A 390 -9.99 -11.77 -16.66
N ASP A 391 -9.12 -11.81 -17.67
CA ASP A 391 -9.39 -11.29 -19.03
C ASP A 391 -10.60 -11.97 -19.72
N ASN A 392 -10.98 -13.19 -19.28
CA ASN A 392 -12.18 -13.87 -19.79
C ASN A 392 -13.48 -13.27 -19.23
N PHE A 393 -13.39 -12.57 -18.10
CA PHE A 393 -14.53 -12.05 -17.35
C PHE A 393 -14.60 -10.51 -17.36
N VAL A 394 -13.46 -9.85 -17.53
CA VAL A 394 -13.33 -8.39 -17.50
C VAL A 394 -12.49 -7.95 -18.70
N GLN A 395 -13.14 -7.30 -19.67
CA GLN A 395 -12.51 -6.85 -20.90
C GLN A 395 -12.43 -5.32 -20.93
N VAL A 396 -11.21 -4.79 -20.99
CA VAL A 396 -10.97 -3.36 -21.20
C VAL A 396 -10.86 -3.10 -22.69
N ILE A 397 -11.76 -2.27 -23.23
CA ILE A 397 -11.77 -1.87 -24.63
C ILE A 397 -10.96 -0.59 -24.79
N VAL A 398 -9.96 -0.64 -25.65
CA VAL A 398 -9.08 0.49 -25.99
C VAL A 398 -9.13 0.73 -27.49
N GLU A 399 -9.33 1.99 -27.88
CA GLU A 399 -9.22 2.42 -29.27
C GLU A 399 -7.78 2.89 -29.55
N ASN A 400 -7.13 2.25 -30.50
CA ASN A 400 -5.79 2.62 -30.94
C ASN A 400 -5.90 3.81 -31.89
N ASN A 401 -5.24 4.93 -31.57
CA ASN A 401 -5.03 5.99 -32.55
C ASN A 401 -4.01 5.44 -33.57
N LEU A 402 -4.49 4.90 -34.69
CA LEU A 402 -3.66 4.66 -35.87
C LEU A 402 -3.20 5.98 -36.49
#